data_AF-A0A7R9ENV1-F1
#
_entry.id   AF-A0A7R9ENV1-F1
#
_cell.length_a   1.000
_cell.length_b   1.000
_cell.length_c   1.000
_cell.angle_alpha   90.00
_cell.angle_beta   90.00
_cell.angle_gamma   90.00
#
_symmetry.space_group_name_H-M   'P 1'
#
loop_
_entity.id
_entity.type
_entity.pdbx_description
1 polymer ?
#
loop_
_entity_poly.entity_id
_entity_poly.type
_entity_poly.pdbx_seq_one_letter_code
_entity_poly.pdbx_strand_id
1 'polypeptide(L)'
;LNCINQGNQLALNFGLTGSDNPAGADCGCCSFQIIVERFYKEMYLPRLDKTKFLVPQEITMSQFVSIIRNRMQLGSTQAFYLLVNNRSMPSLSKTLAEVYNEYRADDGFLYLTYASQEVFGFCEGGT
;
A
#
# COMPACT_ATOMS: atom_id res chain seq x y z
N LEU A 1 -15.98 -30.31 -0.47
CA LEU A 1 -14.51 -30.21 -0.48
C LEU A 1 -14.07 -29.70 -1.85
N ASN A 2 -14.20 -28.39 -2.07
CA ASN A 2 -13.64 -27.74 -3.24
C ASN A 2 -13.53 -26.26 -2.89
N CYS A 3 -12.31 -25.85 -2.56
CA CYS A 3 -11.93 -24.46 -2.37
C CYS A 3 -11.97 -23.77 -3.74
N ILE A 4 -13.18 -23.56 -4.28
CA ILE A 4 -13.35 -22.85 -5.54
C ILE A 4 -13.05 -21.38 -5.23
N ASN A 5 -11.93 -20.89 -5.76
CA ASN A 5 -11.41 -19.51 -5.79
C ASN A 5 -10.27 -19.15 -4.84
N GLN A 6 -9.17 -19.89 -4.87
CA GLN A 6 -7.89 -19.39 -4.35
C GLN A 6 -7.23 -18.29 -5.24
N GLY A 7 -7.92 -17.63 -6.20
CA GLY A 7 -7.19 -16.66 -7.03
C GLY A 7 -7.84 -15.95 -8.22
N ASN A 8 -9.16 -15.98 -8.46
CA ASN A 8 -9.63 -15.56 -9.80
C ASN A 8 -9.95 -14.06 -10.00
N GLN A 9 -9.76 -13.21 -8.98
CA GLN A 9 -9.84 -11.75 -9.13
C GLN A 9 -9.19 -11.09 -7.91
N LEU A 10 -7.93 -10.65 -7.98
CA LEU A 10 -7.47 -9.52 -7.13
C LEU A 10 -8.35 -8.32 -7.56
N ALA A 11 -9.56 -8.23 -7.01
CA ALA A 11 -10.77 -7.76 -7.68
C ALA A 11 -10.52 -6.56 -8.62
N LEU A 12 -10.41 -6.87 -9.91
CA LEU A 12 -10.18 -5.99 -11.06
C LEU A 12 -9.29 -4.79 -10.76
N ASN A 13 -8.08 -5.03 -10.27
CA ASN A 13 -7.13 -3.94 -10.10
C ASN A 13 -7.75 -2.80 -9.21
N PHE A 14 -8.33 -3.13 -8.05
CA PHE A 14 -8.82 -2.22 -6.99
C PHE A 14 -9.79 -1.10 -7.44
N GLY A 15 -10.60 -1.30 -8.48
CA GLY A 15 -11.76 -0.43 -8.75
C GLY A 15 -12.91 -0.69 -7.76
N LEU A 16 -12.83 -0.06 -6.58
CA LEU A 16 -13.85 -0.18 -5.53
C LEU A 16 -15.17 0.46 -5.98
N THR A 17 -16.19 -0.36 -6.24
CA THR A 17 -17.57 0.11 -6.38
C THR A 17 -18.36 -0.27 -5.12
N GLY A 18 -18.65 0.75 -4.30
CA GLY A 18 -19.80 0.78 -3.39
C GLY A 18 -19.77 -0.17 -2.19
N SER A 19 -19.65 0.42 -0.99
CA SER A 19 -20.77 0.57 -0.05
C SER A 19 -20.29 0.41 1.39
N ASP A 20 -20.57 1.47 2.15
CA ASP A 20 -20.81 1.53 3.59
C ASP A 20 -20.28 0.39 4.47
N ASN A 21 -19.35 0.74 5.35
CA ASN A 21 -18.81 -0.07 6.42
C ASN A 21 -19.90 -0.47 7.44
N PRO A 22 -20.32 -1.75 7.55
CA PRO A 22 -21.06 -2.20 8.71
C PRO A 22 -20.05 -2.67 9.77
N ALA A 23 -19.85 -1.83 10.78
CA ALA A 23 -19.20 -2.25 12.01
C ALA A 23 -19.95 -3.45 12.61
N GLY A 24 -19.31 -4.63 12.60
CA GLY A 24 -19.80 -5.83 13.28
C GLY A 24 -20.18 -6.98 12.34
N ALA A 25 -19.19 -7.67 11.77
CA ALA A 25 -19.36 -9.05 11.31
C ALA A 25 -18.01 -9.78 11.41
N ASP A 26 -17.95 -10.72 12.33
CA ASP A 26 -17.01 -11.83 12.35
C ASP A 26 -17.15 -12.66 11.06
N CYS A 27 -16.40 -12.33 10.00
CA CYS A 27 -16.28 -13.21 8.84
C CYS A 27 -15.05 -12.85 7.98
N GLY A 28 -13.93 -13.56 8.18
CA GLY A 28 -12.98 -14.02 7.15
C GLY A 28 -12.38 -13.08 6.08
N CYS A 29 -12.72 -11.80 5.98
CA CYS A 29 -12.24 -10.91 4.91
C CYS A 29 -12.06 -9.48 5.41
N CYS A 30 -11.29 -9.30 6.50
CA CYS A 30 -10.92 -7.98 7.00
C CYS A 30 -10.01 -7.31 5.95
N SER A 31 -10.57 -6.36 5.21
CA SER A 31 -9.83 -5.53 4.28
C SER A 31 -9.62 -4.15 4.89
N PHE A 32 -8.41 -3.62 4.77
CA PHE A 32 -8.04 -2.32 5.34
C PHE A 32 -7.90 -1.25 4.26
N GLN A 33 -8.17 -0.01 4.64
CA GLN A 33 -8.08 1.14 3.74
C GLN A 33 -6.71 1.79 3.84
N ILE A 34 -6.05 1.91 2.69
CA ILE A 34 -4.69 2.42 2.55
C ILE A 34 -4.70 3.56 1.54
N ILE A 35 -4.07 4.67 1.90
CA ILE A 35 -3.90 5.84 1.05
C ILE A 35 -2.43 5.89 0.64
N VAL A 36 -2.15 5.85 -0.65
CA VAL A 36 -0.82 5.90 -1.23
C VAL A 36 -0.64 7.24 -1.94
N GLU A 37 0.26 8.05 -1.42
CA GLU A 37 0.56 9.38 -1.93
C GLU A 37 1.95 9.46 -2.54
N ARG A 38 2.13 10.36 -3.50
CA ARG A 38 3.44 10.62 -4.10
C ARG A 38 4.26 11.47 -3.16
N PHE A 39 5.52 11.09 -2.94
CA PHE A 39 6.44 11.92 -2.16
C PHE A 39 6.65 13.28 -2.86
N TYR A 40 6.65 14.38 -2.11
CA TYR A 40 6.70 15.73 -2.69
C TYR A 40 7.98 16.02 -3.50
N LYS A 41 9.12 15.39 -3.14
CA LYS A 41 10.37 15.48 -3.92
C LYS A 41 10.47 14.44 -5.04
N GLU A 42 9.50 13.53 -5.16
CA GLU A 42 9.54 12.52 -6.20
C GLU A 42 9.38 13.17 -7.57
N MET A 43 10.30 12.89 -8.49
CA MET A 43 10.27 13.43 -9.86
C MET A 43 10.28 12.37 -10.96
N TYR A 44 10.72 11.15 -10.65
CA TYR A 44 10.97 10.10 -11.66
C TYR A 44 9.79 9.15 -11.80
N LEU A 45 9.03 8.92 -10.73
CA LEU A 45 7.87 8.05 -10.75
C LEU A 45 6.61 8.78 -11.26
N PRO A 46 5.79 8.11 -12.09
CA PRO A 46 4.51 8.66 -12.53
C PRO A 46 3.52 8.81 -11.37
N ARG A 47 2.45 9.58 -11.60
CA ARG A 47 1.36 9.70 -10.63
C ARG A 47 0.45 8.49 -10.74
N LEU A 48 0.02 7.96 -9.59
CA LEU A 48 -1.03 6.95 -9.52
C LEU A 48 -2.39 7.59 -9.83
N ASP A 49 -3.15 6.92 -10.69
CA ASP A 49 -4.53 7.33 -11.04
C ASP A 49 -5.49 7.13 -9.85
N LYS A 50 -5.22 6.11 -9.03
CA LYS A 50 -5.95 5.82 -7.78
C LYS A 50 -4.99 5.82 -6.61
N THR A 51 -5.27 6.63 -5.60
CA THR A 51 -4.47 6.71 -4.37
C THR A 51 -5.07 5.90 -3.23
N LYS A 52 -6.36 5.57 -3.28
CA LYS A 52 -7.04 4.77 -2.26
C LYS A 52 -7.09 3.29 -2.67
N PHE A 53 -6.62 2.43 -1.79
CA PHE A 53 -6.55 0.99 -1.98
C PHE A 53 -7.25 0.28 -0.81
N LEU A 54 -8.05 -0.73 -1.13
CA LEU A 54 -8.63 -1.62 -0.13
C LEU A 54 -7.90 -2.95 -0.24
N VAL A 55 -7.13 -3.33 0.77
CA VAL A 55 -6.24 -4.48 0.70
C VAL A 55 -6.60 -5.50 1.76
N PRO A 56 -6.68 -6.80 1.42
CA PRO A 56 -6.96 -7.83 2.42
C PRO A 56 -5.76 -8.04 3.35
N GLN A 57 -6.04 -8.43 4.59
CA GLN A 57 -5.05 -8.61 5.66
C GLN A 57 -3.93 -9.61 5.37
N GLU A 58 -4.18 -10.57 4.49
CA GLU A 58 -3.24 -11.64 4.09
C GLU A 58 -2.09 -11.15 3.19
N ILE A 59 -2.21 -9.94 2.63
CA ILE A 59 -1.21 -9.38 1.73
C ILE A 59 -0.03 -8.83 2.53
N THR A 60 1.18 -9.17 2.09
CA THR A 60 2.42 -8.61 2.62
C THR A 60 2.76 -7.27 1.98
N MET A 61 3.59 -6.49 2.66
CA MET A 61 4.14 -5.24 2.11
C MET A 61 4.85 -5.48 0.76
N SER A 62 5.63 -6.56 0.64
CA SER A 62 6.30 -6.93 -0.61
C SER A 62 5.33 -7.20 -1.77
N GLN A 63 4.23 -7.90 -1.50
CA GLN A 63 3.20 -8.16 -2.50
C GLN A 63 2.48 -6.87 -2.91
N PHE A 64 2.18 -5.99 -1.95
CA PHE A 64 1.58 -4.69 -2.23
C PHE A 64 2.47 -3.80 -3.10
N VAL A 65 3.78 -3.74 -2.81
CA VAL A 65 4.76 -3.06 -3.66
C VAL A 65 4.68 -3.54 -5.10
N SER A 66 4.67 -4.86 -5.32
CA SER A 66 4.59 -5.44 -6.67
C SER A 66 3.31 -5.05 -7.40
N ILE A 67 2.17 -5.02 -6.69
CA ILE A 67 0.89 -4.60 -7.26
C ILE A 67 0.96 -3.13 -7.71
N ILE A 68 1.46 -2.25 -6.85
CA ILE A 68 1.58 -0.82 -7.13
C ILE A 68 2.55 -0.55 -8.28
N ARG A 69 3.67 -1.28 -8.35
CA ARG A 69 4.61 -1.22 -9.50
C ARG A 69 3.91 -1.60 -10.80
N ASN A 70 3.12 -2.68 -10.79
CA ASN A 70 2.36 -3.11 -11.96
C ASN A 70 1.31 -2.05 -12.39
N ARG A 71 0.71 -1.33 -11.45
CA ARG A 71 -0.23 -0.23 -11.76
C ARG A 71 0.40 0.95 -12.45
N MET A 72 1.56 1.35 -11.95
CA MET A 72 2.31 2.46 -12.52
C MET A 72 3.05 2.05 -13.80
N GLN A 73 2.94 0.78 -14.22
CA GLN A 73 3.69 0.22 -15.35
C GLN A 73 5.19 0.44 -15.19
N LEU A 74 5.68 0.36 -13.95
CA LEU A 74 7.08 0.56 -13.64
C LEU A 74 7.90 -0.63 -14.12
N GLY A 75 9.00 -0.33 -14.82
CA GLY A 75 9.97 -1.33 -15.22
C GLY A 75 10.65 -1.97 -14.02
N SER A 76 11.18 -3.19 -14.19
CA SER A 76 11.96 -3.88 -13.17
C SER A 76 13.21 -3.08 -12.74
N THR A 77 13.73 -2.24 -13.63
CA THR A 77 14.89 -1.36 -13.43
C THR A 77 14.59 -0.11 -12.61
N GLN A 78 13.32 0.29 -12.48
CA GLN A 78 12.95 1.47 -11.72
C GLN A 78 12.88 1.12 -10.23
N ALA A 79 13.65 1.85 -9.43
CA ALA A 79 13.60 1.73 -7.98
C ALA A 79 12.26 2.28 -7.46
N PHE A 80 11.67 1.58 -6.49
CA PHE A 80 10.39 1.91 -5.92
C PHE A 80 10.40 1.58 -4.43
N TYR A 81 10.24 2.60 -3.61
CA TYR A 81 10.22 2.52 -2.16
C TYR A 81 8.88 3.01 -1.63
N LEU A 82 8.35 2.31 -0.64
CA LEU A 82 7.17 2.72 0.12
C LEU A 82 7.57 3.08 1.54
N LEU A 83 7.02 4.18 2.04
CA LEU A 83 7.20 4.68 3.39
C LEU A 83 5.84 4.76 4.06
N VAL A 84 5.80 4.51 5.37
CA VAL A 84 4.62 4.70 6.20
C VAL A 84 4.71 6.07 6.88
N ASN A 85 3.61 6.81 6.88
CA ASN A 85 3.54 8.15 7.49
C ASN A 85 4.68 9.08 7.04
N ASN A 86 5.08 9.01 5.76
CA ASN A 86 6.17 9.79 5.15
C ASN A 86 7.56 9.67 5.84
N ARG A 87 7.75 8.76 6.81
CA ARG A 87 8.94 8.74 7.67
C ARG A 87 9.56 7.36 7.86
N SER A 88 8.74 6.34 8.05
CA SER A 88 9.24 5.01 8.43
C SER A 88 9.22 4.08 7.22
N MET A 89 10.35 3.42 6.94
CA MET A 89 10.36 2.32 5.97
C MET A 89 9.77 1.07 6.64
N PRO A 90 8.60 0.56 6.20
CA PRO A 90 8.03 -0.65 6.78
C PRO A 90 8.88 -1.86 6.39
N SER A 91 8.96 -2.85 7.28
CA SER A 91 9.57 -4.14 6.96
C SER A 91 8.75 -4.83 5.85
N LEU A 92 9.37 -5.09 4.70
CA LEU A 92 8.69 -5.75 3.57
C LEU A 92 8.20 -7.17 3.91
N SER A 93 8.78 -7.79 4.93
CA SER A 93 8.40 -9.10 5.48
C SER A 93 7.12 -9.08 6.32
N LYS A 94 6.70 -7.90 6.83
CA LYS A 94 5.48 -7.77 7.62
C LYS A 94 4.23 -7.82 6.72
N THR A 95 3.15 -8.34 7.28
CA THR A 95 1.84 -8.25 6.64
C THR A 95 1.33 -6.81 6.71
N LEU A 96 0.48 -6.42 5.76
CA LEU A 96 -0.16 -5.11 5.81
C LEU A 96 -1.04 -4.95 7.05
N ALA A 97 -1.58 -6.04 7.59
CA ALA A 97 -2.34 -6.05 8.84
C ALA A 97 -1.49 -5.57 10.03
N GLU A 98 -0.27 -6.10 10.16
CA GLU A 98 0.68 -5.70 11.21
C GLU A 98 1.01 -4.21 11.09
N VAL A 99 1.39 -3.77 9.89
CA VAL A 99 1.73 -2.36 9.62
C VAL A 99 0.53 -1.45 9.85
N TYR A 100 -0.68 -1.87 9.46
CA TYR A 100 -1.90 -1.13 9.71
C TYR A 100 -2.16 -0.98 11.21
N ASN A 101 -2.03 -2.05 12.00
CA ASN A 101 -2.25 -1.96 13.45
C ASN A 101 -1.23 -1.08 14.16
N GLU A 102 0.03 -1.09 13.71
CA GLU A 102 1.11 -0.28 14.27
C GLU A 102 1.05 1.19 13.86
N TYR A 103 0.63 1.50 12.63
CA TYR A 103 0.79 2.84 12.03
C TYR A 103 -0.51 3.48 11.51
N ARG A 104 -1.68 2.87 11.72
CA ARG A 104 -2.98 3.47 11.37
C ARG A 104 -3.11 4.86 11.97
N ALA A 105 -3.70 5.77 11.21
CA ALA A 105 -4.13 7.06 11.72
C ALA A 105 -5.42 6.92 12.54
N ASP A 106 -5.74 7.97 13.29
CA ASP A 106 -6.98 8.07 14.08
C ASP A 106 -8.24 7.99 13.20
N ASP A 107 -8.14 8.47 11.96
CA ASP A 107 -9.20 8.40 10.94
C ASP A 107 -9.47 6.97 10.42
N GLY A 108 -8.66 5.98 10.81
CA GLY A 108 -8.81 4.59 10.38
C GLY A 108 -8.15 4.26 9.03
N PHE A 109 -7.32 5.15 8.50
CA PHE A 109 -6.56 4.94 7.25
C PHE A 109 -5.07 4.78 7.52
N LEU A 110 -4.40 3.98 6.68
CA LEU A 110 -2.95 3.89 6.65
C LEU A 110 -2.40 4.78 5.53
N TYR A 111 -1.55 5.73 5.89
CA TYR A 111 -0.89 6.62 4.94
C TYR A 111 0.46 6.05 4.53
N LEU A 112 0.58 5.78 3.24
CA LEU A 112 1.81 5.35 2.60
C LEU A 112 2.27 6.39 1.59
N THR A 113 3.57 6.51 1.44
CA THR A 113 4.19 7.42 0.49
C THR A 113 5.14 6.66 -0.38
N TYR A 114 5.14 6.91 -1.68
CA TYR A 114 6.08 6.28 -2.59
C TYR A 114 7.13 7.24 -3.14
N ALA A 115 8.35 6.72 -3.32
CA ALA A 115 9.50 7.43 -3.87
C ALA A 115 10.38 6.48 -4.71
N SER A 116 11.16 7.03 -5.63
CA SER A 116 12.17 6.35 -6.45
C SER A 116 13.46 6.10 -5.68
N GLN A 117 13.65 6.80 -4.56
CA GLN A 117 14.84 6.74 -3.73
C GLN A 117 14.45 6.58 -2.26
N GLU A 118 15.32 5.95 -1.48
CA GLU A 118 15.17 5.86 -0.04
C GLU A 118 15.22 7.26 0.56
N VAL A 119 14.16 7.64 1.29
CA VAL A 119 14.05 8.98 1.89
C VAL A 119 14.97 9.12 3.12
N PHE A 120 15.62 8.03 3.54
CA PHE A 120 16.54 7.95 4.68
C PHE A 120 17.94 8.56 4.40
N GLY A 121 18.11 9.29 3.29
CA GLY A 121 19.39 9.82 2.84
C GLY A 121 19.52 11.35 2.76
N PHE A 122 18.45 12.13 3.01
CA PHE A 122 18.61 13.58 3.15
C PHE A 122 19.07 13.90 4.58
N CYS A 123 20.27 13.45 4.93
CA CYS A 123 21.07 14.22 5.86
C CYS A 123 21.19 15.63 5.26
N GLU A 124 20.51 16.61 5.85
CA GLU A 124 20.99 17.99 5.86
C GLU A 124 22.34 18.00 6.58
N GLY A 125 23.37 17.49 5.89
CA GLY A 125 24.75 17.77 6.24
C GLY A 125 25.02 19.17 5.76
N GLY A 126 24.86 20.14 6.66
CA GLY A 126 25.27 21.50 6.42
C GLY A 126 26.73 21.59 6.02
N THR A 127 26.99 22.46 5.05
CA THR A 127 28.19 23.29 4.96
C THR A 127 27.75 24.66 4.50
#